data_AF-F6G953-F1
#
_entry.id   AF-F6G953-F1
#
_cell.length_a   1.000
_cell.length_b   1.000
_cell.length_c   1.000
_cell.angle_alpha   90.00
_cell.angle_beta   90.00
_cell.angle_gamma   90.00
#
_symmetry.space_group_name_H-M   'P 1'
#
loop_
_entity.id
_entity.type
_entity.pdbx_description
1 polymer ?
#
loop_
_entity_poly.entity_id
_entity_poly.type
_entity_poly.pdbx_seq_one_letter_code
_entity_poly.pdbx_strand_id
1 'polypeptide(L)' 'MRQKTLDLLFAYHAEVEITYLEQPRAELLRRNTKRDTSLSNKALESMLHRWAVPLPTEAHHVRYVV' A
#
# COMPACT_ATOMS: atom_id res chain seq x y z
N MET A 1 -5.89 2.47 8.01
CA MET A 1 -5.01 1.53 8.75
C MET A 1 -3.64 2.13 8.97
N ARG A 2 -2.97 2.65 7.93
CA ARG A 2 -1.63 3.26 8.02
C ARG A 2 -1.42 4.23 9.19
N GLN A 3 -2.24 5.29 9.32
CA GLN A 3 -2.09 6.28 10.39
C GLN A 3 -2.07 5.66 11.79
N LYS A 4 -3.06 4.83 12.13
CA LYS A 4 -3.15 4.19 13.45
C LYS A 4 -1.92 3.32 13.77
N THR A 5 -1.35 2.66 12.77
CA THR A 5 -0.12 1.86 12.94
C THR A 5 1.09 2.75 13.18
N LEU A 6 1.22 3.84 12.42
CA LEU A 6 2.31 4.81 12.61
C LEU A 6 2.23 5.48 13.98
N ASP A 7 1.03 5.89 14.40
CA ASP A 7 0.80 6.50 15.71
C ASP A 7 1.28 5.58 16.84
N LEU A 8 0.97 4.29 16.75
CA LEU A 8 1.44 3.30 17.72
C LEU A 8 2.97 3.18 17.70
N LEU A 9 3.60 3.06 16.54
CA LEU A 9 5.05 2.94 16.43
C LEU A 9 5.77 4.18 16.99
N PHE A 10 5.29 5.37 16.65
CA PHE A 10 5.86 6.62 17.14
C PHE A 10 5.64 6.82 18.65
N ALA A 11 4.52 6.34 19.22
CA ALA A 11 4.31 6.36 20.66
C ALA A 11 5.37 5.55 21.44
N TYR A 12 5.98 4.57 20.80
CA TYR A 12 7.08 3.77 21.34
C TYR A 12 8.46 4.21 20.84
N HIS A 13 8.56 5.39 20.22
CA HIS A 13 9.80 5.94 19.67
C HIS A 13 10.50 5.00 18.67
N ALA A 14 9.74 4.19 17.94
CA ALA A 14 10.30 3.32 16.91
C ALA A 14 10.79 4.15 15.72
N GLU A 15 11.89 3.72 15.12
CA GLU A 15 12.30 4.15 13.79
C GLU A 15 11.49 3.38 12.75
N VAL A 16 10.95 4.09 11.75
CA VAL A 16 9.93 3.53 10.84
C VAL A 16 10.31 3.79 9.39
N GLU A 17 10.34 2.72 8.59
CA GLU A 17 10.44 2.79 7.13
C GLU A 17 9.11 2.35 6.48
N ILE A 18 8.61 3.16 5.54
CA ILE A 18 7.50 2.79 4.66
C ILE A 18 8.06 2.43 3.28
N THR A 19 7.86 1.19 2.85
CA THR A 19 8.14 0.78 1.47
C THR A 19 6.84 0.72 0.68
N TYR A 20 6.73 1.60 -0.32
CA TYR A 20 5.65 1.63 -1.29
C TYR A 20 5.96 0.72 -2.47
N LEU A 21 5.04 -0.20 -2.79
CA LEU A 21 5.15 -1.12 -3.93
C LEU A 21 4.04 -0.81 -4.92
N GLU A 22 4.38 -0.44 -6.16
CA GLU A 22 3.42 -0.20 -7.25
C GLU A 22 3.69 -1.13 -8.42
N GLN A 23 2.63 -1.47 -9.16
CA GLN A 23 2.73 -2.09 -10.47
C GLN A 23 1.62 -1.51 -11.36
N PRO A 24 1.80 -1.48 -12.69
CA PRO A 24 0.77 -0.97 -13.59
C PRO A 24 -0.56 -1.69 -13.40
N ARG A 25 -1.68 -0.96 -13.50
CA ARG A 25 -3.05 -1.51 -13.36
C ARG A 25 -3.25 -2.81 -14.16
N ALA A 26 -2.79 -2.85 -15.41
CA ALA A 26 -2.92 -4.04 -16.26
C ALA A 26 -2.25 -5.28 -15.63
N GLU A 27 -1.09 -5.10 -15.01
CA GLU A 27 -0.36 -6.19 -14.36
C GLU A 27 -1.05 -6.63 -13.07
N LEU A 28 -1.59 -5.70 -12.28
CA LEU A 28 -2.37 -6.01 -11.08
C LEU A 28 -3.60 -6.86 -11.42
N LEU A 29 -4.36 -6.47 -12.46
CA LEU A 29 -5.54 -7.23 -12.91
C LEU A 29 -5.17 -8.60 -13.45
N ARG A 30 -4.09 -8.68 -14.24
CA ARG A 30 -3.57 -9.96 -14.77
C ARG A 30 -3.16 -10.92 -13.65
N ARG A 31 -2.48 -10.41 -12.61
CA ARG A 31 -2.09 -11.22 -11.44
C ARG A 31 -3.31 -11.67 -10.64
N ASN A 32 -4.26 -10.77 -10.42
CA ASN A 32 -5.45 -11.08 -9.63
C ASN A 32 -6.32 -12.16 -10.29
N THR A 33 -6.45 -12.17 -11.62
CA THR A 33 -7.14 -13.23 -12.36
C THR A 33 -6.46 -14.60 -12.24
N LYS A 34 -5.14 -14.65 -12.04
CA LYS A 34 -4.39 -15.91 -11.92
C LYS A 34 -4.34 -16.45 -10.49
N ARG A 35 -4.78 -15.67 -9.51
CA ARG A 35 -4.71 -16.01 -8.10
C ARG A 35 -5.98 -16.73 -7.68
N ASP A 36 -5.85 -17.76 -6.85
CA ASP A 36 -6.99 -18.29 -6.10
C ASP A 36 -7.38 -17.26 -5.01
N THR A 37 -8.45 -16.51 -5.28
CA THR A 37 -8.92 -15.43 -4.40
C THR A 37 -10.40 -15.14 -4.62
N SER A 38 -11.07 -14.69 -3.55
CA SER A 38 -12.42 -14.13 -3.62
C SER A 38 -12.45 -12.67 -4.09
N LEU A 39 -11.30 -12.02 -4.26
CA LEU A 39 -11.21 -10.63 -4.70
C LEU A 39 -11.45 -10.51 -6.20
N SER A 40 -12.61 -9.99 -6.60
CA SER A 40 -12.88 -9.71 -8.02
C SER A 40 -12.08 -8.51 -8.53
N ASN A 41 -11.78 -8.48 -9.84
CA ASN A 41 -11.11 -7.35 -10.48
C ASN A 41 -11.87 -6.03 -10.30
N LYS A 42 -13.21 -6.05 -10.30
CA LYS A 42 -14.03 -4.87 -10.02
C LYS A 42 -13.82 -4.33 -8.59
N ALA A 43 -13.72 -5.22 -7.61
CA ALA A 43 -13.44 -4.83 -6.23
C ALA A 43 -12.01 -4.29 -6.09
N LEU A 44 -11.03 -4.93 -6.75
CA LEU A 44 -9.65 -4.45 -6.79
C LEU A 44 -9.55 -3.05 -7.40
N GLU A 45 -10.24 -2.77 -8.52
CA GLU A 45 -10.30 -1.43 -9.10
C GLU A 45 -10.86 -0.39 -8.12
N SER A 46 -11.92 -0.74 -7.40
CA SER A 46 -12.51 0.13 -6.38
C SER A 46 -11.51 0.44 -5.25
N MET A 47 -10.60 -0.50 -4.94
CA MET A 47 -9.51 -0.28 -3.98
C MET A 47 -8.44 0.65 -4.54
N LEU A 48 -8.06 0.49 -5.82
CA LEU A 48 -7.07 1.36 -6.48
C LEU A 48 -7.51 2.82 -6.50
N HIS A 49 -8.81 3.09 -6.67
CA HIS A 49 -9.35 4.46 -6.61
C HIS A 49 -9.21 5.12 -5.23
N ARG A 50 -9.11 4.34 -4.16
CA ARG A 50 -8.94 4.83 -2.78
C ARG A 50 -7.48 4.77 -2.32
N TRP A 51 -6.58 4.33 -3.18
CA TRP A 51 -5.18 4.14 -2.85
C TRP A 51 -4.47 5.49 -2.74
N ALA A 52 -3.71 5.67 -1.66
CA ALA A 52 -2.98 6.89 -1.39
C ALA A 52 -1.49 6.57 -1.22
N VAL A 53 -0.69 7.14 -2.12
CA VAL A 53 0.78 7.05 -2.10
C VAL A 53 1.31 7.72 -0.84
N PRO A 54 2.21 7.08 -0.09
CA PRO A 54 2.77 7.68 1.11
C PRO A 54 3.64 8.89 0.76
N LEU A 55 3.55 9.95 1.56
CA LEU A 55 4.40 11.13 1.46
C LEU A 55 5.72 10.90 2.21
N PRO A 56 6.84 11.53 1.78
CA PRO A 56 8.13 11.40 2.46
C PRO A 56 8.11 11.81 3.93
N THR A 57 7.14 12.62 4.34
CA THR A 57 6.97 13.11 5.72
C THR A 57 6.18 12.17 6.63
N GLU A 58 5.62 11.07 6.10
CA GLU A 58 4.82 10.14 6.91
C GLU A 58 5.69 9.24 7.83
N ALA A 59 6.98 9.11 7.56
CA ALA A 59 7.90 8.27 8.34
C ALA A 59 9.35 8.76 8.25
N HIS A 60 10.24 8.14 9.02
CA HIS A 60 11.68 8.44 9.00
C HIS A 60 12.29 8.14 7.63
N HIS A 61 11.86 7.03 7.02
CA HIS A 61 12.24 6.64 5.68
C HIS A 61 11.03 6.25 4.86
N VAL A 62 10.97 6.75 3.63
CA VAL A 62 9.94 6.34 2.66
C VAL A 62 10.64 5.94 1.37
N ARG A 63 10.44 4.70 0.95
CA ARG A 63 11.01 4.12 -0.27
C ARG A 63 9.90 3.83 -1.27
N TYR A 64 10.12 4.22 -2.52
CA TYR A 64 9.23 3.93 -3.63
C TYR A 64 9.86 2.86 -4.52
N VAL A 65 9.18 1.72 -4.64
CA VAL A 65 9.55 0.62 -5.52
C VAL A 65 8.42 0.49 -6.54
N VAL A 66 8.67 1.01 -7.74
CA VAL A 66 7.69 1.11 -8.83
C VAL A 66 8.05 0.19 -9.99
#